data_AF-A0A378IHZ6-F1
#
_entry.id   AF-A0A378IHZ6-F1
#
_cell.length_a   1.000
_cell.length_b   1.000
_cell.length_c   1.000
_cell.angle_alpha   90.00
_cell.angle_beta   90.00
_cell.angle_gamma   90.00
#
_symmetry.space_group_name_H-M   'P 1'
#
loop_
_entity.id
_entity.type
_entity.pdbx_description
1 polymer ?
#
loop_
_entity_poly.entity_id
_entity_poly.type
_entity_poly.pdbx_seq_one_letter_code
_entity_poly.pdbx_strand_id
1 'polypeptide(L)'
;MAIRVTSFDFDGCLFHRNYVYSDNKDVIASNKIFLDTIKEENQNFTKAIALIGSNRQSLNIDIANSPGKGSCFPAIKKVTDHLGCTFDPFLLADIYGNLPNGTSYDRAMHHFDHTYSGDHSDWIFDDTKASLIYAQMHKVALDHPTEEIIFDFYDDRGFGARSPKDILEDLHEFFTKNPALIPPNVTLRLNHYAGGDVSKMDPIKGKPSNIIDANYQQTVKDMAEVTKQKDTYNDGITAPIFVAHHVKADELLHRKAFTQSEPSVISNPLPEPRIETPVINQQNPIEPLHQATEEELSLFDIEFTPRMVRFYEQLEVIEKKAAELRAANHIKAAETAEKLHEQLYKGSVQYFNNRINDKQFSILCHQAIEKARPELETHRGWKQILGNLALAIIGLGIGYVAAGLINLAFTKHFLFFNTDSGKKLNDMEKVVNQTVPVVA
;
A
#
# COMPACT_ATOMS: atom_id res chain seq x y z
N MET A 1 -1.88 34.83 -6.34
CA MET A 1 -2.48 33.83 -5.43
C MET A 1 -2.04 32.47 -5.95
N ALA A 2 -1.63 31.55 -5.08
CA ALA A 2 -1.03 30.29 -5.48
C ALA A 2 -2.09 29.23 -5.86
N ILE A 3 -1.65 28.17 -6.52
CA ILE A 3 -2.39 26.90 -6.66
C ILE A 3 -2.06 26.02 -5.45
N ARG A 4 -3.06 25.38 -4.87
CA ARG A 4 -2.87 24.30 -3.90
C ARG A 4 -2.99 22.95 -4.58
N VAL A 5 -2.05 22.06 -4.31
CA VAL A 5 -2.14 20.65 -4.66
C VAL A 5 -2.19 19.85 -3.36
N THR A 6 -3.08 18.87 -3.28
CA THR A 6 -3.16 17.98 -2.13
C THR A 6 -3.14 16.53 -2.59
N SER A 7 -2.07 15.82 -2.22
CA SER A 7 -1.87 14.41 -2.53
C SER A 7 -2.10 13.58 -1.26
N PHE A 8 -3.06 12.66 -1.31
CA PHE A 8 -3.50 11.89 -0.14
C PHE A 8 -3.02 10.44 -0.20
N ASP A 9 -2.28 9.99 0.80
CA ASP A 9 -2.24 8.57 1.11
C ASP A 9 -3.58 8.07 1.67
N PHE A 10 -3.80 6.76 1.58
CA PHE A 10 -5.02 6.11 2.03
C PHE A 10 -4.76 5.15 3.18
N ASP A 11 -3.89 4.15 3.03
CA ASP A 11 -3.72 3.09 4.03
C ASP A 11 -3.07 3.58 5.33
N GLY A 12 -3.89 3.76 6.37
CA GLY A 12 -3.43 4.32 7.65
C GLY A 12 -3.61 5.84 7.73
N CYS A 13 -3.67 6.52 6.58
CA CYS A 13 -3.98 7.94 6.43
C CYS A 13 -5.50 8.16 6.32
N LEU A 14 -6.09 8.40 5.14
CA LEU A 14 -7.55 8.58 5.01
C LEU A 14 -8.36 7.33 5.40
N PHE A 15 -7.77 6.14 5.25
CA PHE A 15 -8.25 4.87 5.77
C PHE A 15 -7.57 4.53 7.10
N HIS A 16 -7.44 5.51 7.99
CA HIS A 16 -7.00 5.33 9.37
C HIS A 16 -7.91 4.40 10.17
N ARG A 17 -7.49 4.06 11.40
CA ARG A 17 -8.20 3.09 12.26
C ARG A 17 -9.69 3.42 12.45
N ASN A 18 -10.06 4.68 12.65
CA ASN A 18 -11.48 5.01 12.86
C ASN A 18 -12.32 4.75 11.60
N TYR A 19 -11.77 4.99 10.41
CA TYR A 19 -12.41 4.60 9.16
C TYR A 19 -12.52 3.08 9.05
N VAL A 20 -11.41 2.35 9.22
CA VAL A 20 -11.37 0.88 9.04
C VAL A 20 -12.27 0.16 10.05
N TYR A 21 -12.42 0.66 11.27
CA TYR A 21 -13.30 0.08 12.27
C TYR A 21 -14.72 0.68 12.27
N SER A 22 -15.01 1.65 11.40
CA SER A 22 -16.38 2.16 11.25
C SER A 22 -17.27 1.16 10.52
N ASP A 23 -18.54 1.07 10.91
CA ASP A 23 -19.50 0.17 10.26
C ASP A 23 -19.79 0.60 8.81
N ASN A 24 -19.83 1.92 8.56
CA ASN A 24 -20.30 2.48 7.29
C ASN A 24 -19.19 2.78 6.27
N LYS A 25 -17.91 2.69 6.65
CA LYS A 25 -16.75 2.98 5.77
C LYS A 25 -16.90 4.27 4.97
N ASP A 26 -17.36 5.33 5.64
CA ASP A 26 -17.53 6.65 5.05
C ASP A 26 -16.25 7.47 5.26
N VAL A 27 -15.51 7.69 4.16
CA VAL A 27 -14.23 8.42 4.17
C VAL A 27 -14.43 9.89 4.56
N ILE A 28 -15.56 10.51 4.23
CA ILE A 28 -15.82 11.91 4.59
C ILE A 28 -16.16 12.01 6.07
N ALA A 29 -17.08 11.17 6.55
CA ALA A 29 -17.48 11.18 7.95
C ALA A 29 -16.31 10.88 8.89
N SER A 30 -15.45 9.91 8.53
CA SER A 30 -14.31 9.50 9.36
C SER A 30 -13.21 10.56 9.44
N ASN A 31 -13.10 11.42 8.41
CA ASN A 31 -12.05 12.43 8.28
C ASN A 31 -12.61 13.87 8.36
N LYS A 32 -13.84 14.06 8.87
CA LYS A 32 -14.61 15.30 8.69
C LYS A 32 -13.86 16.56 9.11
N ILE A 33 -13.29 16.58 10.32
CA ILE A 33 -12.56 17.76 10.85
C ILE A 33 -11.38 18.10 9.93
N PHE A 34 -10.63 17.09 9.51
CA PHE A 34 -9.46 17.25 8.66
C PHE A 34 -9.84 17.76 7.26
N LEU A 35 -10.82 17.13 6.61
CA LEU A 35 -11.24 17.52 5.26
C LEU A 35 -11.96 18.87 5.22
N ASP A 36 -12.76 19.20 6.25
CA ASP A 36 -13.39 20.52 6.35
C ASP A 36 -12.34 21.62 6.52
N THR A 37 -11.29 21.38 7.30
CA THR A 37 -10.15 22.31 7.43
C THR A 37 -9.48 22.55 6.07
N ILE A 38 -9.20 21.49 5.31
CA ILE A 38 -8.62 21.62 3.95
C ILE A 38 -9.55 22.40 3.04
N LYS A 39 -10.85 22.12 3.08
CA LYS A 39 -11.87 22.80 2.26
C LYS A 39 -11.96 24.30 2.54
N GLU A 40 -11.87 24.70 3.80
CA GLU A 40 -11.82 26.11 4.19
C GLU A 40 -10.52 26.76 3.71
N GLU A 41 -9.39 26.10 3.92
CA GLU A 41 -8.08 26.59 3.46
C GLU A 41 -8.00 26.76 1.93
N ASN A 42 -8.68 25.89 1.16
CA ASN A 42 -8.73 25.96 -0.30
C ASN A 42 -9.29 27.29 -0.82
N GLN A 43 -10.10 28.01 -0.04
CA GLN A 43 -10.64 29.32 -0.42
C GLN A 43 -9.55 30.41 -0.54
N ASN A 44 -8.34 30.17 -0.02
CA ASN A 44 -7.22 31.09 -0.10
C ASN A 44 -6.36 30.91 -1.37
N PHE A 45 -6.74 29.99 -2.26
CA PHE A 45 -5.99 29.63 -3.45
C PHE A 45 -6.81 29.90 -4.72
N THR A 46 -6.14 30.18 -5.84
CA THR A 46 -6.83 30.38 -7.12
C THR A 46 -7.42 29.09 -7.67
N LYS A 47 -6.78 27.96 -7.34
CA LYS A 47 -7.19 26.62 -7.74
C LYS A 47 -6.72 25.64 -6.67
N ALA A 48 -7.55 24.63 -6.42
CA ALA A 48 -7.19 23.46 -5.62
C ALA A 48 -7.26 22.21 -6.50
N ILE A 49 -6.21 21.40 -6.46
CA ILE A 49 -6.07 20.13 -7.19
C ILE A 49 -5.85 19.02 -6.17
N ALA A 50 -6.50 17.87 -6.35
CA ALA A 50 -6.26 16.69 -5.51
C ALA A 50 -5.78 15.50 -6.35
N LEU A 51 -4.87 14.72 -5.76
CA LEU A 51 -4.19 13.57 -6.34
C LEU A 51 -4.24 12.37 -5.37
N ILE A 52 -3.99 11.17 -5.90
CA ILE A 52 -3.75 9.97 -5.09
C ILE A 52 -2.27 9.90 -4.74
N GLY A 53 -1.94 10.09 -3.47
CA GLY A 53 -0.59 9.96 -2.89
C GLY A 53 -0.28 8.58 -2.33
N SER A 54 -1.18 7.61 -2.50
CA SER A 54 -1.00 6.25 -1.98
C SER A 54 -0.19 5.34 -2.90
N ASN A 55 0.36 4.24 -2.38
CA ASN A 55 1.05 3.22 -3.19
C ASN A 55 0.06 2.35 -3.98
N ARG A 56 -1.24 2.56 -3.79
CA ARG A 56 -2.31 2.05 -4.65
C ARG A 56 -2.32 2.75 -6.02
N GLN A 57 -1.26 2.55 -6.80
CA GLN A 57 -1.03 3.23 -8.09
C GLN A 57 -1.41 2.38 -9.32
N SER A 58 -2.04 1.22 -9.10
CA SER A 58 -2.60 0.35 -10.14
C SER A 58 -3.84 -0.36 -9.62
N LEU A 59 -4.69 -0.88 -10.52
CA LEU A 59 -5.86 -1.66 -10.13
C LEU A 59 -5.47 -2.85 -9.25
N ASN A 60 -4.43 -3.59 -9.63
CA ASN A 60 -3.97 -4.77 -8.90
C ASN A 60 -3.59 -4.45 -7.45
N ILE A 61 -2.79 -3.40 -7.25
CA ILE A 61 -2.34 -3.01 -5.91
C ILE A 61 -3.50 -2.43 -5.10
N ASP A 62 -4.40 -1.66 -5.71
CA ASP A 62 -5.59 -1.16 -5.02
C ASP A 62 -6.52 -2.29 -4.59
N ILE A 63 -6.83 -3.24 -5.47
CA ILE A 63 -7.63 -4.43 -5.14
C ILE A 63 -6.95 -5.22 -4.02
N ALA A 64 -5.65 -5.49 -4.11
CA ALA A 64 -4.91 -6.24 -3.10
C ALA A 64 -4.95 -5.58 -1.71
N ASN A 65 -5.00 -4.25 -1.65
CA ASN A 65 -5.07 -3.49 -0.40
C ASN A 65 -6.51 -3.16 0.02
N SER A 66 -7.50 -3.40 -0.83
CA SER A 66 -8.91 -3.10 -0.55
C SER A 66 -9.60 -3.97 0.52
N PRO A 67 -9.20 -5.21 0.85
CA PRO A 67 -9.92 -6.03 1.82
C PRO A 67 -10.11 -5.32 3.17
N GLY A 68 -11.37 -5.21 3.62
CA GLY A 68 -11.74 -4.55 4.87
C GLY A 68 -11.68 -3.01 4.87
N LYS A 69 -11.20 -2.38 3.79
CA LYS A 69 -11.02 -0.92 3.69
C LYS A 69 -11.77 -0.29 2.50
N GLY A 70 -11.90 -1.03 1.39
CA GLY A 70 -12.38 -0.52 0.11
C GLY A 70 -11.26 0.02 -0.78
N SER A 71 -11.63 0.40 -1.99
CA SER A 71 -10.74 0.98 -3.01
C SER A 71 -10.49 2.47 -2.77
N CYS A 72 -9.26 2.93 -2.99
CA CYS A 72 -8.94 4.36 -2.91
C CYS A 72 -9.49 5.15 -4.10
N PHE A 73 -9.74 4.52 -5.25
CA PHE A 73 -10.19 5.21 -6.47
C PHE A 73 -11.60 5.84 -6.35
N PRO A 74 -12.67 5.12 -5.96
CA PRO A 74 -13.95 5.77 -5.71
C PRO A 74 -13.91 6.66 -4.46
N ALA A 75 -13.02 6.38 -3.50
CA ALA A 75 -12.88 7.20 -2.29
C ALA A 75 -12.28 8.57 -2.58
N ILE A 76 -11.23 8.67 -3.43
CA ILE A 76 -10.64 9.95 -3.80
C ILE A 76 -11.68 10.83 -4.51
N LYS A 77 -12.53 10.24 -5.36
CA LYS A 77 -13.61 10.99 -6.01
C LYS A 77 -14.53 11.65 -4.98
N LYS A 78 -15.00 10.90 -3.97
CA LYS A 78 -15.82 11.45 -2.87
C LYS A 78 -15.10 12.58 -2.12
N VAL A 79 -13.80 12.40 -1.83
CA VAL A 79 -12.97 13.42 -1.18
C VAL A 79 -12.89 14.67 -2.03
N THR A 80 -12.60 14.55 -3.33
CA THR A 80 -12.50 15.70 -4.23
C THR A 80 -13.82 16.46 -4.39
N ASP A 81 -14.94 15.73 -4.51
CA ASP A 81 -16.28 16.30 -4.57
C ASP A 81 -16.59 17.08 -3.26
N HIS A 82 -16.23 16.54 -2.10
CA HIS A 82 -16.40 17.21 -0.80
C HIS A 82 -15.56 18.47 -0.69
N LEU A 83 -14.29 18.42 -1.11
CA LEU A 83 -13.34 19.53 -1.04
C LEU A 83 -13.61 20.63 -2.07
N GLY A 84 -14.40 20.35 -3.11
CA GLY A 84 -14.64 21.26 -4.22
C GLY A 84 -13.37 21.53 -5.05
N CYS A 85 -12.49 20.55 -5.16
CA CYS A 85 -11.22 20.66 -5.90
C CYS A 85 -11.28 19.90 -7.24
N THR A 86 -10.35 20.22 -8.14
CA THR A 86 -10.17 19.46 -9.38
C THR A 86 -9.43 18.16 -9.07
N PHE A 87 -10.02 17.02 -9.42
CA PHE A 87 -9.32 15.73 -9.33
C PHE A 87 -8.38 15.56 -10.52
N ASP A 88 -7.13 15.19 -10.23
CA ASP A 88 -6.15 14.78 -11.23
C ASP A 88 -5.94 13.25 -11.12
N PRO A 89 -6.37 12.47 -12.13
CA PRO A 89 -6.40 11.01 -12.07
C PRO A 89 -5.04 10.33 -12.34
N PHE A 90 -3.96 11.10 -12.43
CA PHE A 90 -2.62 10.57 -12.70
C PHE A 90 -2.20 9.47 -11.71
N LEU A 91 -1.74 8.33 -12.27
CA LEU A 91 -1.14 7.23 -11.52
C LEU A 91 0.23 6.85 -12.10
N LEU A 92 1.13 6.30 -11.28
CA LEU A 92 2.42 5.78 -11.78
C LEU A 92 2.26 4.65 -12.80
N ALA A 93 1.17 3.86 -12.74
CA ALA A 93 0.86 2.88 -13.78
C ALA A 93 0.76 3.50 -15.18
N ASP A 94 0.38 4.77 -15.30
CA ASP A 94 0.37 5.46 -16.60
C ASP A 94 1.79 5.61 -17.17
N ILE A 95 2.75 5.97 -16.32
CA ILE A 95 4.17 6.11 -16.71
C ILE A 95 4.74 4.77 -17.16
N TYR A 96 4.56 3.73 -16.35
CA TYR A 96 5.12 2.41 -16.62
C TYR A 96 4.42 1.70 -17.78
N GLY A 97 3.11 1.95 -17.96
CA GLY A 97 2.32 1.48 -19.09
C GLY A 97 2.53 2.26 -20.39
N ASN A 98 3.27 3.38 -20.37
CA ASN A 98 3.35 4.35 -21.47
C ASN A 98 1.96 4.83 -21.93
N LEU A 99 1.06 5.05 -20.98
CA LEU A 99 -0.32 5.49 -21.22
C LEU A 99 -0.45 7.01 -21.04
N PRO A 100 -1.44 7.64 -21.68
CA PRO A 100 -1.84 9.00 -21.34
C PRO A 100 -2.21 9.12 -19.86
N ASN A 101 -1.89 10.27 -19.24
CA ASN A 101 -2.23 10.54 -17.84
C ASN A 101 -3.73 10.31 -17.57
N GLY A 102 -4.05 9.56 -16.51
CA GLY A 102 -5.41 9.26 -16.09
C GLY A 102 -5.99 7.95 -16.63
N THR A 103 -5.36 7.36 -17.65
CA THR A 103 -5.87 6.16 -18.31
C THR A 103 -6.03 4.99 -17.34
N SER A 104 -5.06 4.78 -16.45
CA SER A 104 -5.09 3.66 -15.50
C SER A 104 -6.20 3.81 -14.46
N TYR A 105 -6.43 5.04 -13.97
CA TYR A 105 -7.53 5.34 -13.06
C TYR A 105 -8.88 5.15 -13.75
N ASP A 106 -9.07 5.68 -14.96
CA ASP A 106 -10.33 5.57 -15.69
C ASP A 106 -10.67 4.10 -15.96
N ARG A 107 -9.68 3.31 -16.41
CA ARG A 107 -9.85 1.86 -16.58
C ARG A 107 -10.24 1.17 -15.28
N ALA A 108 -9.65 1.55 -14.14
CA ALA A 108 -9.98 0.97 -12.85
C ALA A 108 -11.42 1.32 -12.41
N MET A 109 -11.85 2.56 -12.61
CA MET A 109 -13.24 2.95 -12.36
C MET A 109 -14.22 2.17 -13.26
N HIS A 110 -13.90 2.04 -14.55
CA HIS A 110 -14.69 1.25 -15.48
C HIS A 110 -14.69 -0.25 -15.17
N HIS A 111 -13.61 -0.78 -14.58
CA HIS A 111 -13.55 -2.15 -14.08
C HIS A 111 -14.57 -2.38 -12.96
N PHE A 112 -14.66 -1.46 -11.99
CA PHE A 112 -15.68 -1.55 -10.93
C PHE A 112 -17.11 -1.46 -11.47
N ASP A 113 -17.32 -0.69 -12.53
CA ASP A 113 -18.60 -0.60 -13.24
C ASP A 113 -18.83 -1.75 -14.23
N HIS A 114 -17.91 -2.72 -14.33
CA HIS A 114 -17.96 -3.86 -15.26
C HIS A 114 -18.05 -3.45 -16.74
N THR A 115 -17.52 -2.26 -17.07
CA THR A 115 -17.50 -1.69 -18.43
C THR A 115 -16.14 -1.77 -19.11
N TYR A 116 -15.10 -2.21 -18.39
CA TYR A 116 -13.77 -2.46 -18.93
C TYR A 116 -13.19 -3.76 -18.35
N SER A 117 -12.73 -4.65 -19.23
CA SER A 117 -12.10 -5.93 -18.88
C SER A 117 -10.77 -6.14 -19.62
N GLY A 118 -10.18 -5.05 -20.14
CA GLY A 118 -8.90 -5.10 -20.85
C GLY A 118 -7.70 -5.01 -19.91
N ASP A 119 -6.53 -4.79 -20.49
CA ASP A 119 -5.28 -4.76 -19.73
C ASP A 119 -5.20 -3.57 -18.77
N HIS A 120 -4.68 -3.85 -17.57
CA HIS A 120 -4.32 -2.87 -16.56
C HIS A 120 -2.80 -2.84 -16.40
N SER A 121 -2.21 -1.67 -16.60
CA SER A 121 -0.78 -1.48 -16.36
C SER A 121 -0.47 -1.49 -14.87
N ASP A 122 0.71 -1.99 -14.53
CA ASP A 122 1.24 -1.92 -13.17
C ASP A 122 2.44 -0.97 -13.09
N TRP A 123 3.04 -0.85 -11.91
CA TRP A 123 4.14 0.06 -11.65
C TRP A 123 5.23 -0.61 -10.79
N ILE A 124 6.44 -0.05 -10.80
CA ILE A 124 7.50 -0.50 -9.89
C ILE A 124 7.27 0.12 -8.52
N PHE A 125 6.94 -0.72 -7.53
CA PHE A 125 6.59 -0.29 -6.18
C PHE A 125 7.76 0.42 -5.47
N ASP A 126 7.61 1.71 -5.20
CA ASP A 126 8.53 2.53 -4.42
C ASP A 126 8.00 2.72 -2.99
N ASP A 127 8.60 2.04 -2.01
CA ASP A 127 8.14 2.08 -0.62
C ASP A 127 8.36 3.47 0.02
N THR A 128 9.28 4.26 -0.53
CA THR A 128 9.57 5.62 -0.05
C THR A 128 8.67 6.69 -0.65
N LYS A 129 7.89 6.37 -1.69
CA LYS A 129 7.05 7.30 -2.48
C LYS A 129 7.79 8.45 -3.17
N ALA A 130 9.13 8.48 -3.15
CA ALA A 130 9.88 9.60 -3.71
C ALA A 130 9.61 9.77 -5.21
N SER A 131 9.51 8.68 -5.97
CA SER A 131 9.17 8.69 -7.40
C SER A 131 7.76 9.24 -7.67
N LEU A 132 6.77 8.88 -6.84
CA LEU A 132 5.39 9.37 -6.93
C LEU A 132 5.32 10.89 -6.71
N ILE A 133 5.89 11.36 -5.60
CA ILE A 133 5.87 12.78 -5.24
C ILE A 133 6.67 13.60 -6.26
N TYR A 134 7.80 13.10 -6.73
CA TYR A 134 8.57 13.70 -7.81
C TYR A 134 7.72 13.87 -9.09
N ALA A 135 7.05 12.80 -9.53
CA ALA A 135 6.23 12.81 -10.74
C ALA A 135 5.07 13.82 -10.63
N GLN A 136 4.36 13.82 -9.51
CA GLN A 136 3.22 14.70 -9.28
C GLN A 136 3.63 16.17 -9.24
N MET A 137 4.71 16.52 -8.53
CA MET A 137 5.20 17.90 -8.51
C MET A 137 5.56 18.40 -9.91
N HIS A 138 6.29 17.59 -10.69
CA HIS A 138 6.72 17.98 -12.03
C HIS A 138 5.57 18.04 -13.04
N LYS A 139 4.62 17.10 -12.98
CA LYS A 139 3.42 17.14 -13.80
C LYS A 139 2.63 18.44 -13.57
N VAL A 140 2.30 18.76 -12.31
CA VAL A 140 1.53 19.97 -12.00
C VAL A 140 2.33 21.23 -12.38
N ALA A 141 3.64 21.24 -12.14
CA ALA A 141 4.48 22.36 -12.55
C ALA A 141 4.52 22.55 -14.08
N LEU A 142 4.46 21.48 -14.88
CA LEU A 142 4.34 21.57 -16.34
C LEU A 142 2.97 22.10 -16.78
N ASP A 143 1.90 21.67 -16.12
CA ASP A 143 0.54 22.12 -16.40
C ASP A 143 0.35 23.60 -15.99
N HIS A 144 1.15 24.09 -15.03
CA HIS A 144 1.08 25.42 -14.44
C HIS A 144 2.47 26.07 -14.25
N PRO A 145 3.22 26.35 -15.34
CA PRO A 145 4.64 26.70 -15.27
C PRO A 145 4.94 28.11 -14.69
N THR A 146 3.93 28.98 -14.62
CA THR A 146 4.06 30.37 -14.15
C THR A 146 3.43 30.61 -12.78
N GLU A 147 2.69 29.65 -12.26
CA GLU A 147 1.97 29.78 -10.99
C GLU A 147 2.82 29.28 -9.84
N GLU A 148 2.71 29.94 -8.67
CA GLU A 148 3.26 29.37 -7.43
C GLU A 148 2.38 28.19 -7.00
N ILE A 149 3.02 27.06 -6.65
CA ILE A 149 2.36 25.82 -6.29
C ILE A 149 2.73 25.47 -4.84
N ILE A 150 1.71 25.33 -4.01
CA ILE A 150 1.84 24.77 -2.66
C ILE A 150 1.40 23.30 -2.73
N PHE A 151 2.36 22.39 -2.61
CA PHE A 151 2.15 20.95 -2.74
C PHE A 151 2.10 20.31 -1.36
N ASP A 152 0.91 19.95 -0.90
CA ASP A 152 0.69 19.20 0.34
C ASP A 152 0.65 17.71 0.07
N PHE A 153 1.51 16.95 0.74
CA PHE A 153 1.40 15.49 0.82
C PHE A 153 1.02 15.07 2.24
N TYR A 154 0.02 14.19 2.35
CA TYR A 154 -0.49 13.65 3.62
C TYR A 154 -0.29 12.13 3.69
N ASP A 155 0.39 11.66 4.74
CA ASP A 155 0.71 10.25 4.96
C ASP A 155 0.69 9.91 6.46
N ASP A 156 0.47 8.65 6.84
CA ASP A 156 0.49 8.20 8.25
C ASP A 156 1.89 7.80 8.73
N ARG A 157 2.84 7.61 7.82
CA ARG A 157 4.20 7.14 8.12
C ARG A 157 5.16 8.32 8.33
N GLY A 158 5.03 8.98 9.48
CA GLY A 158 5.99 9.98 9.96
C GLY A 158 5.94 10.21 11.47
N PHE A 159 6.81 11.09 11.97
CA PHE A 159 6.95 11.46 13.39
C PHE A 159 7.11 10.26 14.33
N GLY A 160 7.81 9.21 13.89
CA GLY A 160 8.03 8.03 14.72
C GLY A 160 6.85 7.05 14.77
N ALA A 161 5.82 7.22 13.94
CA ALA A 161 4.58 6.43 14.02
C ALA A 161 4.80 4.91 13.88
N ARG A 162 5.69 4.48 12.98
CA ARG A 162 6.02 3.05 12.78
C ARG A 162 7.48 2.71 13.05
N SER A 163 8.38 3.63 12.74
CA SER A 163 9.83 3.59 12.95
C SER A 163 10.36 5.01 13.20
N PRO A 164 11.56 5.19 13.80
CA PRO A 164 12.13 6.53 14.05
C PRO A 164 12.28 7.39 12.78
N LYS A 165 12.46 6.73 11.64
CA LYS A 165 12.49 7.32 10.30
C LYS A 165 11.61 6.46 9.40
N ASP A 166 10.65 7.08 8.73
CA ASP A 166 9.76 6.41 7.78
C ASP A 166 9.50 7.34 6.57
N ILE A 167 8.47 7.05 5.76
CA ILE A 167 8.16 7.76 4.50
C ILE A 167 8.33 9.27 4.59
N LEU A 168 7.70 9.96 5.56
CA LEU A 168 7.76 11.42 5.60
C LEU A 168 9.17 11.92 5.91
N GLU A 169 9.91 11.28 6.82
CA GLU A 169 11.30 11.65 7.09
C GLU A 169 12.23 11.30 5.92
N ASP A 170 11.99 10.17 5.24
CA ASP A 170 12.72 9.75 4.05
C ASP A 170 12.54 10.76 2.91
N LEU A 171 11.29 11.17 2.63
CA LEU A 171 10.98 12.19 1.64
C LEU A 171 11.61 13.53 2.01
N HIS A 172 11.49 13.95 3.28
CA HIS A 172 12.04 15.23 3.72
C HIS A 172 13.56 15.26 3.57
N GLU A 173 14.25 14.21 4.03
CA GLU A 173 15.69 14.11 3.90
C GLU A 173 16.13 14.05 2.43
N PHE A 174 15.45 13.23 1.61
CA PHE A 174 15.75 13.08 0.19
C PHE A 174 15.65 14.40 -0.57
N PHE A 175 14.53 15.12 -0.45
CA PHE A 175 14.33 16.37 -1.16
C PHE A 175 15.16 17.53 -0.60
N THR A 176 15.51 17.50 0.70
CA THR A 176 16.44 18.46 1.30
C THR A 176 17.87 18.26 0.75
N LYS A 177 18.31 17.01 0.61
CA LYS A 177 19.63 16.66 0.04
C LYS A 177 19.68 16.86 -1.48
N ASN A 178 18.54 16.71 -2.15
CA ASN A 178 18.40 16.82 -3.60
C ASN A 178 17.46 17.98 -3.99
N PRO A 179 17.74 19.24 -3.58
CA PRO A 179 16.81 20.34 -3.78
C PRO A 179 16.56 20.64 -5.25
N ALA A 180 17.46 20.23 -6.15
CA ALA A 180 17.30 20.35 -7.60
C ALA A 180 16.15 19.51 -8.18
N LEU A 181 15.59 18.57 -7.42
CA LEU A 181 14.45 17.71 -7.80
C LEU A 181 13.08 18.33 -7.51
N ILE A 182 13.03 19.47 -6.84
CA ILE A 182 11.78 20.22 -6.65
C ILE A 182 11.68 21.29 -7.76
N PRO A 183 10.57 21.40 -8.51
CA PRO A 183 10.38 22.47 -9.48
C PRO A 183 10.55 23.87 -8.85
N PRO A 184 11.08 24.86 -9.59
CA PRO A 184 11.38 26.19 -9.04
C PRO A 184 10.16 26.94 -8.48
N ASN A 185 8.96 26.62 -8.96
CA ASN A 185 7.70 27.22 -8.55
C ASN A 185 6.92 26.40 -7.51
N VAL A 186 7.49 25.31 -6.98
CA VAL A 186 6.84 24.43 -6.01
C VAL A 186 7.41 24.61 -4.59
N THR A 187 6.53 24.66 -3.60
CA THR A 187 6.86 24.45 -2.18
C THR A 187 6.23 23.14 -1.73
N LEU A 188 7.07 22.16 -1.37
CA LEU A 188 6.64 20.87 -0.84
C LEU A 188 6.39 20.98 0.68
N ARG A 189 5.22 20.53 1.12
CA ARG A 189 4.84 20.41 2.53
C ARG A 189 4.45 18.97 2.83
N LEU A 190 5.19 18.37 3.75
CA LEU A 190 4.99 16.99 4.19
C LEU A 190 4.24 17.00 5.52
N ASN A 191 3.10 16.32 5.55
CA ASN A 191 2.15 16.39 6.65
C ASN A 191 1.81 14.98 7.12
N HIS A 192 2.02 14.71 8.40
CA HIS A 192 1.55 13.49 9.03
C HIS A 192 0.08 13.60 9.40
N TYR A 193 -0.71 12.62 8.98
CA TYR A 193 -2.11 12.48 9.35
C TYR A 193 -2.50 11.00 9.42
N ALA A 194 -3.04 10.59 10.58
CA ALA A 194 -3.50 9.22 10.84
C ALA A 194 -4.87 9.22 11.55
N GLY A 195 -5.75 10.16 11.18
CA GLY A 195 -7.09 10.32 11.76
C GLY A 195 -7.19 11.24 12.99
N GLY A 196 -6.08 11.89 13.38
CA GLY A 196 -6.01 12.84 14.50
C GLY A 196 -5.57 14.23 14.04
N ASP A 197 -4.79 14.92 14.86
CA ASP A 197 -4.22 16.22 14.49
C ASP A 197 -3.13 16.09 13.42
N VAL A 198 -3.05 17.09 12.54
CA VAL A 198 -2.01 17.16 11.52
C VAL A 198 -0.71 17.64 12.13
N SER A 199 0.37 16.86 11.98
CA SER A 199 1.74 17.26 12.32
C SER A 199 2.51 17.60 11.05
N LYS A 200 3.27 18.70 11.05
CA LYS A 200 3.88 19.26 9.82
C LYS A 200 5.40 19.25 9.91
N MET A 201 6.07 18.85 8.83
CA MET A 201 7.51 19.04 8.69
C MET A 201 7.82 20.43 8.12
N ASP A 202 9.09 20.83 8.21
CA ASP A 202 9.54 22.09 7.60
C ASP A 202 9.31 22.05 6.07
N PRO A 203 8.74 23.11 5.47
CA PRO A 203 8.53 23.17 4.04
C PRO A 203 9.85 23.20 3.24
N ILE A 204 9.87 22.53 2.09
CA ILE A 204 11.02 22.53 1.18
C ILE A 204 10.64 23.29 -0.10
N LYS A 205 11.24 24.46 -0.31
CA LYS A 205 10.97 25.31 -1.49
C LYS A 205 11.97 25.02 -2.62
N GLY A 206 11.45 24.85 -3.83
CA GLY A 206 12.26 24.79 -5.04
C GLY A 206 13.08 26.07 -5.24
N LYS A 207 14.30 25.92 -5.73
CA LYS A 207 15.20 27.07 -5.96
C LYS A 207 14.96 27.65 -7.36
N PRO A 208 15.16 28.97 -7.57
CA PRO A 208 15.06 29.57 -8.90
C PRO A 208 15.96 28.95 -9.97
N SER A 209 17.08 28.33 -9.57
CA SER A 209 18.00 27.62 -10.46
C SER A 209 17.55 26.21 -10.85
N ASN A 210 16.46 25.71 -10.27
CA ASN A 210 15.92 24.39 -10.58
C ASN A 210 15.15 24.43 -11.89
N ILE A 211 14.86 23.24 -12.42
CA ILE A 211 14.09 23.08 -13.65
C ILE A 211 12.72 22.49 -13.37
N ILE A 212 11.75 22.82 -14.20
CA ILE A 212 10.58 21.97 -14.41
C ILE A 212 11.02 20.89 -15.40
N ASP A 213 11.05 19.63 -14.98
CA ASP A 213 11.44 18.50 -15.82
C ASP A 213 10.31 18.11 -16.80
N ALA A 214 10.45 18.52 -18.06
CA ALA A 214 9.56 18.15 -19.15
C ALA A 214 9.61 16.67 -19.52
N ASN A 215 10.61 15.92 -19.01
CA ASN A 215 10.79 14.50 -19.24
C ASN A 215 10.58 13.67 -17.96
N TYR A 216 9.82 14.18 -16.99
CA TYR A 216 9.65 13.56 -15.66
C TYR A 216 9.22 12.10 -15.71
N GLN A 217 8.45 11.68 -16.72
CA GLN A 217 8.01 10.30 -16.90
C GLN A 217 9.20 9.34 -17.11
N GLN A 218 10.17 9.74 -17.95
CA GLN A 218 11.40 8.97 -18.13
C GLN A 218 12.28 9.06 -16.89
N THR A 219 12.38 10.22 -16.26
CA THR A 219 13.15 10.40 -15.02
C THR A 219 12.65 9.47 -13.90
N VAL A 220 11.35 9.24 -13.79
CA VAL A 220 10.78 8.26 -12.83
C VAL A 220 11.28 6.83 -13.12
N LYS A 221 11.37 6.43 -14.40
CA LYS A 221 11.92 5.13 -14.78
C LYS A 221 13.42 5.05 -14.48
N ASP A 222 14.15 6.15 -14.71
CA ASP A 222 15.57 6.25 -14.38
C ASP A 222 15.81 6.12 -12.86
N MET A 223 14.94 6.71 -12.03
CA MET A 223 15.01 6.54 -10.56
C MET A 223 14.91 5.06 -10.17
N ALA A 224 13.98 4.32 -10.79
CA ALA A 224 13.83 2.89 -10.52
C ALA A 224 15.06 2.10 -10.96
N GLU A 225 15.63 2.41 -12.12
CA GLU A 225 16.84 1.75 -12.63
C GLU A 225 18.06 2.00 -11.73
N VAL A 226 18.27 3.25 -11.29
CA VAL A 226 19.35 3.60 -10.35
C VAL A 226 19.23 2.82 -9.05
N THR A 227 18.03 2.66 -8.51
CA THR A 227 17.83 1.88 -7.28
C THR A 227 18.11 0.39 -7.50
N LYS A 228 17.60 -0.20 -8.59
CA LYS A 228 17.84 -1.62 -8.92
C LYS A 228 19.32 -1.97 -9.04
N GLN A 229 20.14 -1.04 -9.51
CA GLN A 229 21.59 -1.22 -9.63
C GLN A 229 22.34 -1.13 -8.29
N LYS A 230 21.75 -0.48 -7.28
CA LYS A 230 22.41 -0.17 -6.00
C LYS A 230 21.98 -1.08 -4.86
N ASP A 231 20.75 -1.57 -4.90
CA ASP A 231 20.32 -2.63 -4.01
C ASP A 231 20.83 -3.98 -4.49
N THR A 232 20.94 -4.93 -3.57
CA THR A 232 20.95 -6.36 -3.92
C THR A 232 19.52 -6.73 -4.35
N TYR A 233 19.07 -6.15 -5.46
CA TYR A 233 17.76 -6.39 -6.01
C TYR A 233 17.71 -7.87 -6.44
N ASN A 234 16.99 -8.68 -5.66
CA ASN A 234 16.67 -10.04 -6.05
C ASN A 234 15.51 -9.95 -7.05
N ASP A 235 15.74 -10.40 -8.29
CA ASP A 235 14.70 -10.45 -9.31
C ASP A 235 13.43 -11.14 -8.79
N GLY A 236 12.30 -10.44 -8.89
CA GLY A 236 10.97 -10.90 -8.49
C GLY A 236 9.95 -9.77 -8.58
N ILE A 237 8.73 -10.07 -9.02
CA ILE A 237 7.63 -9.11 -9.28
C ILE A 237 7.21 -8.31 -8.02
N THR A 238 7.71 -8.67 -6.83
CA THR A 238 7.30 -8.13 -5.53
C THR A 238 8.40 -7.42 -4.72
N ALA A 239 9.61 -7.24 -5.24
CA ALA A 239 10.67 -6.54 -4.49
C ALA A 239 10.48 -5.00 -4.60
N PRO A 240 10.17 -4.29 -3.50
CA PRO A 240 10.05 -2.84 -3.51
C PRO A 240 11.41 -2.19 -3.79
N ILE A 241 11.38 -0.99 -4.35
CA ILE A 241 12.55 -0.11 -4.46
C ILE A 241 12.47 1.01 -3.40
N PHE A 242 13.62 1.53 -2.99
CA PHE A 242 13.73 2.60 -1.99
C PHE A 242 14.35 3.87 -2.59
N VAL A 243 13.64 4.54 -3.49
CA VAL A 243 14.18 5.69 -4.27
C VAL A 243 14.83 6.75 -3.39
N ALA A 244 14.20 7.11 -2.27
CA ALA A 244 14.72 8.11 -1.33
C ALA A 244 16.10 7.76 -0.74
N HIS A 245 16.47 6.48 -0.71
CA HIS A 245 17.71 6.00 -0.09
C HIS A 245 18.86 5.93 -1.09
N HIS A 246 18.57 5.73 -2.38
CA HIS A 246 19.58 5.39 -3.38
C HIS A 246 19.82 6.47 -4.43
N VAL A 247 18.79 7.24 -4.80
CA VAL A 247 18.87 8.18 -5.93
C VAL A 247 19.49 9.51 -5.50
N LYS A 248 20.33 10.07 -6.36
CA LYS A 248 20.78 11.46 -6.29
C LYS A 248 20.43 12.23 -7.55
N ALA A 249 20.28 13.55 -7.42
CA ALA A 249 19.85 14.40 -8.52
C ALA A 249 20.80 14.43 -9.73
N ASP A 250 22.10 14.25 -9.49
CA ASP A 250 23.16 14.25 -10.50
C ASP A 250 23.26 12.93 -11.30
N GLU A 251 22.57 11.88 -10.85
CA GLU A 251 22.51 10.57 -11.53
C GLU A 251 21.37 10.50 -12.56
N LEU A 252 20.44 11.46 -12.53
CA LEU A 252 19.26 11.49 -13.40
C LEU A 252 19.56 12.26 -14.68
N LEU A 253 20.27 11.61 -15.60
CA LEU A 253 20.86 12.24 -16.78
C LEU A 253 19.83 12.65 -17.87
N HIS A 254 18.64 12.06 -17.89
CA HIS A 254 17.62 12.34 -18.91
C HIS A 254 16.63 13.45 -18.54
N ARG A 255 16.86 14.15 -17.42
CA ARG A 255 16.05 15.30 -17.04
C ARG A 255 16.16 16.41 -18.09
N LYS A 256 15.02 16.97 -18.52
CA LYS A 256 14.98 17.99 -19.56
C LYS A 256 14.25 19.23 -19.05
N ALA A 257 14.94 20.37 -19.03
CA ALA A 257 14.31 21.62 -18.66
C ALA A 257 13.15 21.96 -19.62
N PHE A 258 11.99 22.30 -19.06
CA PHE A 258 10.89 22.89 -19.79
C PHE A 258 11.32 24.25 -20.36
N THR A 259 11.16 24.42 -21.67
CA THR A 259 11.32 25.71 -22.33
C THR A 259 9.96 26.11 -22.89
N GLN A 260 9.41 27.24 -22.42
CA GLN A 260 8.23 27.82 -23.06
C GLN A 260 8.61 28.16 -24.51
N SER A 261 8.04 27.44 -25.47
CA SER A 261 8.12 27.84 -26.87
C SER A 261 7.35 29.15 -27.04
N GLU A 262 7.94 30.14 -27.71
CA GLU A 262 7.16 31.28 -28.22
C GLU A 262 5.97 30.75 -29.06
N PRO A 263 4.79 31.38 -28.99
CA PRO A 263 3.60 30.88 -29.66
C PRO A 263 3.81 30.87 -31.18
N SER A 264 4.04 29.68 -31.74
CA SER A 264 4.08 29.48 -33.19
C SER A 264 2.65 29.34 -33.70
N VAL A 265 2.18 30.38 -34.39
CA VAL A 265 0.93 30.37 -35.16
C VAL A 265 1.16 29.53 -36.42
N ILE A 266 0.82 28.24 -36.40
CA ILE A 266 0.56 27.49 -37.64
C ILE A 266 -0.63 26.55 -37.44
N SER A 267 -1.74 26.97 -38.06
CA SER A 267 -2.91 26.16 -38.37
C SER A 267 -2.56 25.07 -39.37
N ASN A 268 -3.00 23.83 -39.12
CA ASN A 268 -3.65 22.98 -40.13
C ASN A 268 -4.27 21.71 -39.49
N PRO A 269 -5.31 21.12 -40.12
CA PRO A 269 -6.23 20.19 -39.48
C PRO A 269 -5.81 18.72 -39.59
N LEU A 270 -6.17 17.95 -38.55
CA LEU A 270 -6.05 16.49 -38.46
C LEU A 270 -7.08 15.77 -39.37
N PRO A 271 -6.69 14.69 -40.09
CA PRO A 271 -7.64 13.77 -40.71
C PRO A 271 -8.08 12.67 -39.73
N GLU A 272 -9.36 12.29 -39.84
CA GLU A 272 -10.04 11.25 -39.05
C GLU A 272 -9.46 9.83 -39.23
N PRO A 273 -9.55 8.94 -38.22
CA PRO A 273 -9.09 7.56 -38.31
C PRO A 273 -10.14 6.62 -38.93
N ARG A 274 -9.71 5.78 -39.88
CA ARG A 274 -10.47 4.63 -40.40
C ARG A 274 -10.43 3.47 -39.40
N ILE A 275 -11.60 2.88 -39.16
CA ILE A 275 -11.81 1.65 -38.40
C ILE A 275 -11.61 0.46 -39.35
N GLU A 276 -10.67 -0.43 -39.06
CA GLU A 276 -10.62 -1.77 -39.63
C GLU A 276 -10.83 -2.81 -38.52
N THR A 277 -11.80 -3.70 -38.75
CA THR A 277 -12.21 -4.78 -37.85
C THR A 277 -11.34 -6.02 -38.10
N PRO A 278 -10.88 -6.77 -37.09
CA PRO A 278 -10.24 -8.07 -37.32
C PRO A 278 -11.27 -9.21 -37.34
N VAL A 279 -11.07 -10.09 -38.32
CA VAL A 279 -11.77 -11.35 -38.56
C VAL A 279 -11.30 -12.41 -37.55
N ILE A 280 -12.25 -13.04 -36.86
CA ILE A 280 -12.03 -14.21 -35.98
C ILE A 280 -11.94 -15.47 -36.84
N ASN A 281 -10.92 -16.30 -36.63
CA ASN A 281 -10.92 -17.70 -37.06
C ASN A 281 -10.42 -18.60 -35.91
N GLN A 282 -11.26 -19.56 -35.53
CA GLN A 282 -11.01 -20.61 -34.55
C GLN A 282 -10.39 -21.84 -35.23
N GLN A 283 -9.49 -22.57 -34.56
CA GLN A 283 -9.68 -23.97 -34.08
C GLN A 283 -8.36 -24.67 -33.70
N ASN A 284 -8.24 -25.00 -32.40
CA ASN A 284 -7.84 -26.26 -31.72
C ASN A 284 -6.42 -26.87 -31.95
N PRO A 285 -5.85 -27.71 -31.03
CA PRO A 285 -6.51 -28.57 -30.02
C PRO A 285 -5.86 -28.66 -28.60
N ILE A 286 -6.59 -29.35 -27.71
CA ILE A 286 -6.25 -29.70 -26.31
C ILE A 286 -5.34 -30.93 -26.26
N GLU A 287 -4.29 -30.90 -25.44
CA GLU A 287 -3.63 -32.07 -24.81
C GLU A 287 -2.59 -31.61 -23.75
N PRO A 288 -2.09 -32.46 -22.81
CA PRO A 288 -2.78 -33.18 -21.74
C PRO A 288 -2.25 -32.78 -20.32
N LEU A 289 -2.95 -33.25 -19.29
CA LEU A 289 -2.70 -33.05 -17.85
C LEU A 289 -1.34 -33.62 -17.36
N HIS A 290 -0.40 -32.78 -16.89
CA HIS A 290 0.53 -33.17 -15.81
C HIS A 290 1.29 -32.04 -15.06
N GLN A 291 1.20 -32.15 -13.73
CA GLN A 291 2.10 -31.71 -12.64
C GLN A 291 2.33 -30.19 -12.42
N ALA A 292 1.57 -29.64 -11.47
CA ALA A 292 1.66 -28.27 -10.98
C ALA A 292 3.04 -27.93 -10.36
N THR A 293 3.65 -26.87 -10.86
CA THR A 293 4.85 -26.19 -10.35
C THR A 293 4.48 -25.12 -9.30
N GLU A 294 5.48 -24.59 -8.58
CA GLU A 294 5.33 -23.55 -7.53
C GLU A 294 4.63 -22.25 -7.99
N GLU A 295 4.37 -22.07 -9.29
CA GLU A 295 3.57 -20.98 -9.88
C GLU A 295 2.08 -21.02 -9.53
N GLU A 296 1.54 -22.15 -9.04
CA GLU A 296 0.10 -22.30 -8.74
C GLU A 296 -0.30 -21.88 -7.30
N LEU A 297 0.56 -21.22 -6.53
CA LEU A 297 0.27 -20.77 -5.17
C LEU A 297 -0.01 -19.26 -5.14
N SER A 298 -1.09 -18.86 -5.80
CA SER A 298 -1.59 -17.49 -5.80
C SER A 298 -2.72 -17.36 -4.76
N LEU A 299 -2.77 -16.25 -4.03
CA LEU A 299 -3.88 -15.88 -3.12
C LEU A 299 -5.05 -15.21 -3.88
N PHE A 300 -4.97 -15.12 -5.22
CA PHE A 300 -5.84 -14.27 -6.04
C PHE A 300 -7.32 -14.69 -6.00
N ASP A 301 -7.61 -15.95 -5.66
CA ASP A 301 -8.98 -16.50 -5.68
C ASP A 301 -9.60 -16.69 -4.28
N ILE A 302 -8.93 -16.27 -3.21
CA ILE A 302 -9.42 -16.45 -1.84
C ILE A 302 -10.13 -15.17 -1.35
N GLU A 303 -11.41 -15.29 -1.01
CA GLU A 303 -12.13 -14.25 -0.28
C GLU A 303 -11.61 -14.14 1.16
N PHE A 304 -10.92 -13.04 1.47
CA PHE A 304 -10.32 -12.84 2.80
C PHE A 304 -11.38 -12.53 3.86
N THR A 305 -11.59 -13.47 4.77
CA THR A 305 -12.43 -13.24 5.96
C THR A 305 -11.71 -12.42 7.03
N PRO A 306 -12.41 -11.71 7.93
CA PRO A 306 -11.79 -10.97 9.05
C PRO A 306 -10.87 -11.81 9.95
N ARG A 307 -11.10 -13.12 9.98
CA ARG A 307 -10.28 -14.07 10.75
C ARG A 307 -8.95 -14.33 10.04
N MET A 308 -8.94 -14.42 8.71
CA MET A 308 -7.73 -14.53 7.89
C MET A 308 -6.87 -13.28 8.04
N VAL A 309 -7.48 -12.09 8.03
CA VAL A 309 -6.77 -10.82 8.21
C VAL A 309 -5.98 -10.79 9.52
N ARG A 310 -6.63 -11.13 10.66
CA ARG A 310 -5.96 -11.17 11.97
C ARG A 310 -4.77 -12.13 12.01
N PHE A 311 -4.83 -13.23 11.26
CA PHE A 311 -3.71 -14.16 11.14
C PHE A 311 -2.54 -13.54 10.36
N TYR A 312 -2.81 -12.92 9.21
CA TYR A 312 -1.77 -12.25 8.41
C TYR A 312 -1.16 -11.04 9.11
N GLU A 313 -1.93 -10.28 9.90
CA GLU A 313 -1.37 -9.22 10.76
C GLU A 313 -0.32 -9.76 11.73
N GLN A 314 -0.51 -10.98 12.28
CA GLN A 314 0.51 -11.59 13.13
C GLN A 314 1.73 -12.05 12.34
N LEU A 315 1.57 -12.44 11.07
CA LEU A 315 2.70 -12.76 10.20
C LEU A 315 3.54 -11.51 9.90
N GLU A 316 2.91 -10.38 9.60
CA GLU A 316 3.59 -9.10 9.40
C GLU A 316 4.37 -8.66 10.66
N VAL A 317 3.80 -8.85 11.85
CA VAL A 317 4.50 -8.59 13.12
C VAL A 317 5.75 -9.46 13.27
N ILE A 318 5.70 -10.74 12.86
CA ILE A 318 6.86 -11.64 12.90
C ILE A 318 7.94 -11.19 11.92
N GLU A 319 7.56 -10.81 10.70
CA GLU A 319 8.47 -10.31 9.67
C GLU A 319 9.18 -9.03 10.12
N LYS A 320 8.41 -8.05 10.62
CA LYS A 320 8.98 -6.81 11.19
C LYS A 320 9.95 -7.11 12.32
N LYS A 321 9.59 -8.04 13.21
CA LYS A 321 10.46 -8.42 14.34
C LYS A 321 11.71 -9.16 13.88
N ALA A 322 11.64 -9.94 12.81
CA ALA A 322 12.81 -10.55 12.19
C ALA A 322 13.79 -9.50 11.65
N ALA A 323 13.27 -8.48 10.95
CA ALA A 323 14.08 -7.37 10.46
C ALA A 323 14.76 -6.60 11.62
N GLU A 324 14.04 -6.33 12.71
CA GLU A 324 14.61 -5.72 13.92
C GLU A 324 15.73 -6.55 14.54
N LEU A 325 15.54 -7.88 14.66
CA LEU A 325 16.57 -8.79 15.17
C LEU A 325 17.82 -8.77 14.28
N ARG A 326 17.64 -8.76 12.96
CA ARG A 326 18.77 -8.70 12.02
C ARG A 326 19.52 -7.39 12.13
N ALA A 327 18.81 -6.26 12.20
CA ALA A 327 19.41 -4.94 12.41
C ALA A 327 20.17 -4.85 13.74
N ALA A 328 19.68 -5.54 14.78
CA ALA A 328 20.36 -5.69 16.08
C ALA A 328 21.49 -6.74 16.08
N ASN A 329 21.86 -7.28 14.92
CA ASN A 329 22.88 -8.31 14.74
C ASN A 329 22.58 -9.65 15.45
N HIS A 330 21.32 -9.92 15.76
CA HIS A 330 20.82 -11.19 16.26
C HIS A 330 20.44 -12.13 15.10
N ILE A 331 21.43 -12.45 14.25
CA ILE A 331 21.22 -13.11 12.96
C ILE A 331 20.49 -14.44 13.08
N LYS A 332 20.89 -15.30 14.04
CA LYS A 332 20.28 -16.62 14.25
C LYS A 332 18.79 -16.54 14.60
N ALA A 333 18.42 -15.57 15.43
CA ALA A 333 17.03 -15.33 15.81
C ALA A 333 16.23 -14.72 14.65
N ALA A 334 16.83 -13.81 13.87
CA ALA A 334 16.20 -13.25 12.68
C ALA A 334 15.89 -14.35 11.64
N GLU A 335 16.86 -15.20 11.31
CA GLU A 335 16.65 -16.34 10.40
C GLU A 335 15.61 -17.33 10.93
N THR A 336 15.54 -17.51 12.26
CA THR A 336 14.52 -18.38 12.87
C THR A 336 13.12 -17.78 12.76
N ALA A 337 13.00 -16.46 12.92
CA ALA A 337 11.75 -15.73 12.75
C ALA A 337 11.26 -15.72 11.31
N GLU A 338 12.17 -15.55 10.33
CA GLU A 338 11.84 -15.64 8.90
C GLU A 338 11.37 -17.04 8.51
N LYS A 339 12.06 -18.09 9.00
CA LYS A 339 11.62 -19.47 8.75
C LYS A 339 10.25 -19.75 9.36
N LEU A 340 9.95 -19.18 10.53
CA LEU A 340 8.63 -19.25 11.14
C LEU A 340 7.59 -18.55 10.25
N HIS A 341 7.86 -17.31 9.83
CA HIS A 341 7.01 -16.54 8.92
C HIS A 341 6.73 -17.30 7.62
N GLU A 342 7.77 -17.77 6.94
CA GLU A 342 7.69 -18.49 5.67
C GLU A 342 6.84 -19.76 5.78
N GLN A 343 7.07 -20.58 6.82
CA GLN A 343 6.31 -21.81 7.03
C GLN A 343 4.83 -21.53 7.26
N LEU A 344 4.52 -20.54 8.10
CA LEU A 344 3.13 -20.17 8.40
C LEU A 344 2.44 -19.54 7.19
N TYR A 345 3.15 -18.70 6.43
CA TYR A 345 2.65 -18.11 5.20
C TYR A 345 2.34 -19.20 4.17
N LYS A 346 3.31 -20.07 3.83
CA LYS A 346 3.10 -21.18 2.88
C LYS A 346 1.99 -22.12 3.34
N GLY A 347 1.96 -22.47 4.62
CA GLY A 347 0.90 -23.29 5.20
C GLY A 347 -0.47 -22.63 5.07
N SER A 348 -0.56 -21.31 5.29
CA SER A 348 -1.82 -20.56 5.20
C SER A 348 -2.34 -20.47 3.77
N VAL A 349 -1.46 -20.28 2.78
CA VAL A 349 -1.83 -20.30 1.36
C VAL A 349 -2.38 -21.68 0.98
N GLN A 350 -1.75 -22.78 1.43
CA GLN A 350 -2.27 -24.12 1.19
C GLN A 350 -3.61 -24.35 1.89
N TYR A 351 -3.77 -23.85 3.11
CA TYR A 351 -4.98 -24.02 3.91
C TYR A 351 -6.16 -23.26 3.30
N PHE A 352 -5.99 -21.98 2.99
CA PHE A 352 -7.05 -21.14 2.45
C PHE A 352 -7.44 -21.50 1.01
N ASN A 353 -6.53 -22.13 0.25
CA ASN A 353 -6.83 -22.74 -1.04
C ASN A 353 -7.41 -24.16 -0.92
N ASN A 354 -7.85 -24.58 0.27
CA ASN A 354 -8.42 -25.90 0.55
C ASN A 354 -7.52 -27.09 0.16
N ARG A 355 -6.19 -26.89 0.04
CA ARG A 355 -5.22 -27.95 -0.28
C ARG A 355 -4.84 -28.78 0.94
N ILE A 356 -4.91 -28.18 2.12
CA ILE A 356 -4.77 -28.87 3.41
C ILE A 356 -5.96 -28.52 4.29
N ASN A 357 -6.39 -29.47 5.12
CA ASN A 357 -7.51 -29.27 6.05
C ASN A 357 -7.04 -28.66 7.39
N ASP A 358 -8.01 -28.28 8.23
CA ASP A 358 -7.81 -27.71 9.56
C ASP A 358 -6.79 -28.48 10.41
N LYS A 359 -6.85 -29.81 10.38
CA LYS A 359 -5.96 -30.68 11.15
C LYS A 359 -4.52 -30.60 10.63
N GLN A 360 -4.34 -30.67 9.33
CA GLN A 360 -3.02 -30.58 8.69
C GLN A 360 -2.39 -29.20 8.91
N PHE A 361 -3.17 -28.13 8.74
CA PHE A 361 -2.70 -26.77 8.99
C PHE A 361 -2.38 -26.52 10.47
N SER A 362 -3.21 -27.02 11.38
CA SER A 362 -2.95 -26.95 12.83
C SER A 362 -1.62 -27.63 13.21
N ILE A 363 -1.36 -28.84 12.69
CA ILE A 363 -0.12 -29.57 12.92
C ILE A 363 1.08 -28.77 12.39
N LEU A 364 0.96 -28.19 11.19
CA LEU A 364 2.00 -27.37 10.59
C LEU A 364 2.32 -26.16 11.47
N CYS A 365 1.31 -25.38 11.88
CA CYS A 365 1.49 -24.22 12.74
C CYS A 365 2.14 -24.60 14.08
N HIS A 366 1.68 -25.67 14.70
CA HIS A 366 2.25 -26.15 15.97
C HIS A 366 3.73 -26.53 15.82
N GLN A 367 4.08 -27.29 14.78
CA GLN A 367 5.46 -27.71 14.52
C GLN A 367 6.38 -26.52 14.22
N ALA A 368 5.90 -25.56 13.43
CA ALA A 368 6.65 -24.35 13.10
C ALA A 368 6.94 -23.52 14.36
N ILE A 369 5.91 -23.29 15.20
CA ILE A 369 6.04 -22.54 16.45
C ILE A 369 6.95 -23.25 17.45
N GLU A 370 6.74 -24.56 17.71
CA GLU A 370 7.58 -25.33 18.64
C GLU A 370 9.05 -25.34 18.22
N LYS A 371 9.32 -25.43 16.92
CA LYS A 371 10.69 -25.41 16.39
C LYS A 371 11.36 -24.04 16.57
N ALA A 372 10.61 -22.95 16.39
CA ALA A 372 11.14 -21.59 16.46
C ALA A 372 11.30 -21.08 17.91
N ARG A 373 10.43 -21.55 18.82
CA ARG A 373 10.33 -21.04 20.20
C ARG A 373 11.66 -21.00 20.98
N PRO A 374 12.50 -22.05 20.99
CA PRO A 374 13.70 -22.07 21.83
C PRO A 374 14.70 -20.96 21.52
N GLU A 375 14.75 -20.51 20.26
CA GLU A 375 15.60 -19.40 19.85
C GLU A 375 14.88 -18.06 20.11
N LEU A 376 13.64 -17.92 19.66
CA LEU A 376 12.94 -16.63 19.66
C LEU A 376 12.60 -16.13 21.07
N GLU A 377 12.23 -17.01 21.99
CA GLU A 377 11.89 -16.60 23.36
C GLU A 377 13.07 -16.10 24.19
N THR A 378 14.30 -16.26 23.70
CA THR A 378 15.48 -15.64 24.31
C THR A 378 15.51 -14.12 24.11
N HIS A 379 14.70 -13.60 23.18
CA HIS A 379 14.62 -12.18 22.84
C HIS A 379 13.34 -11.51 23.36
N ARG A 380 13.46 -10.26 23.81
CA ARG A 380 12.35 -9.49 24.41
C ARG A 380 11.17 -9.34 23.44
N GLY A 381 9.97 -9.60 23.94
CA GLY A 381 8.71 -9.39 23.22
C GLY A 381 8.18 -10.61 22.45
N TRP A 382 9.02 -11.61 22.16
CA TRP A 382 8.62 -12.78 21.37
C TRP A 382 7.54 -13.64 22.02
N LYS A 383 7.51 -13.73 23.35
CA LYS A 383 6.43 -14.44 24.06
C LYS A 383 5.04 -13.86 23.77
N GLN A 384 4.94 -12.53 23.65
CA GLN A 384 3.69 -11.86 23.34
C GLN A 384 3.30 -12.06 21.86
N ILE A 385 4.28 -11.99 20.95
CA ILE A 385 4.07 -12.24 19.52
C ILE A 385 3.55 -13.66 19.29
N LEU A 386 4.21 -14.68 19.88
CA LEU A 386 3.78 -16.07 19.77
C LEU A 386 2.40 -16.31 20.42
N GLY A 387 2.10 -15.63 21.53
CA GLY A 387 0.77 -15.68 22.16
C GLY A 387 -0.33 -15.11 21.28
N ASN A 388 -0.12 -13.95 20.66
CA ASN A 388 -1.08 -13.33 19.75
C ASN A 388 -1.26 -14.16 18.47
N LEU A 389 -0.17 -14.74 17.94
CA LEU A 389 -0.22 -15.67 16.82
C LEU A 389 -1.07 -16.90 17.14
N ALA A 390 -0.90 -17.50 18.32
CA ALA A 390 -1.70 -18.64 18.76
C ALA A 390 -3.21 -18.28 18.85
N LEU A 391 -3.53 -17.09 19.37
CA LEU A 391 -4.91 -16.58 19.40
C LEU A 391 -5.49 -16.37 17.99
N ALA A 392 -4.68 -15.88 17.04
CA ALA A 392 -5.10 -15.70 15.66
C ALA A 392 -5.39 -17.05 14.98
N ILE A 393 -4.56 -18.08 15.21
CA ILE A 393 -4.78 -19.45 14.70
C ILE A 393 -6.09 -20.04 15.26
N ILE A 394 -6.35 -19.88 16.56
CA ILE A 394 -7.62 -20.30 17.18
C ILE A 394 -8.79 -19.53 16.55
N GLY A 395 -8.60 -18.23 16.30
CA GLY A 395 -9.57 -17.35 15.66
C GLY A 395 -9.98 -17.77 14.25
N LEU A 396 -9.19 -18.59 13.55
CA LEU A 396 -9.56 -19.15 12.24
C LEU A 396 -10.65 -20.24 12.33
N GLY A 397 -11.06 -20.65 13.53
CA GLY A 397 -12.07 -21.71 13.73
C GLY A 397 -11.47 -23.11 13.80
N ILE A 398 -10.14 -23.23 13.89
CA ILE A 398 -9.40 -24.48 13.97
C ILE A 398 -9.46 -25.01 15.42
N GLY A 399 -10.62 -25.49 15.83
CA GLY A 399 -10.95 -25.81 17.24
C GLY A 399 -10.34 -27.11 17.80
N TYR A 400 -9.83 -28.02 16.97
CA TYR A 400 -9.49 -29.37 17.41
C TYR A 400 -8.16 -29.55 18.16
N VAL A 401 -7.34 -28.51 18.31
CA VAL A 401 -6.09 -28.58 19.10
C VAL A 401 -6.00 -27.44 20.11
N ALA A 402 -7.15 -27.08 20.67
CA ALA A 402 -7.17 -26.19 21.81
C ALA A 402 -6.39 -26.81 22.98
N ALA A 403 -6.44 -28.13 23.23
CA ALA A 403 -5.79 -28.72 24.42
C ALA A 403 -4.25 -28.58 24.48
N GLY A 404 -3.53 -28.69 23.36
CA GLY A 404 -2.07 -28.58 23.31
C GLY A 404 -1.57 -27.12 23.42
N LEU A 405 -2.29 -26.20 22.77
CA LEU A 405 -2.01 -24.76 22.82
C LEU A 405 -2.55 -24.10 24.10
N ILE A 406 -3.62 -24.64 24.70
CA ILE A 406 -4.18 -24.23 26.00
C ILE A 406 -3.27 -24.72 27.13
N ASN A 407 -2.69 -25.92 27.07
CA ASN A 407 -1.71 -26.32 28.09
C ASN A 407 -0.48 -25.39 28.08
N LEU A 408 -0.08 -24.92 26.90
CA LEU A 408 0.94 -23.88 26.72
C LEU A 408 0.50 -22.50 27.28
N ALA A 409 -0.80 -22.19 27.26
CA ALA A 409 -1.36 -20.94 27.78
C ALA A 409 -1.73 -20.96 29.28
N PHE A 410 -1.96 -22.12 29.90
CA PHE A 410 -2.63 -22.20 31.21
C PHE A 410 -1.79 -22.67 32.41
N THR A 411 -0.51 -23.04 32.28
CA THR A 411 0.30 -23.51 33.43
C THR A 411 1.36 -22.52 34.01
N LYS A 412 1.19 -21.19 33.80
CA LYS A 412 1.85 -20.03 34.50
C LYS A 412 3.20 -19.56 33.92
N HIS A 413 3.40 -18.30 33.49
CA HIS A 413 2.92 -17.02 34.03
C HIS A 413 2.76 -15.91 32.97
N PHE A 414 1.57 -15.35 32.83
CA PHE A 414 1.15 -13.98 33.22
C PHE A 414 -0.39 -13.89 33.09
N LEU A 415 -1.08 -13.41 34.14
CA LEU A 415 -2.53 -13.49 34.36
C LEU A 415 -3.27 -12.17 34.06
N PHE A 416 -4.52 -12.26 33.59
CA PHE A 416 -5.75 -11.62 34.10
C PHE A 416 -6.94 -12.38 33.42
N PHE A 417 -7.91 -13.06 34.03
CA PHE A 417 -8.54 -13.06 35.35
C PHE A 417 -9.01 -14.48 35.76
N ASN A 418 -9.16 -14.69 37.07
CA ASN A 418 -9.96 -15.76 37.66
C ASN A 418 -11.46 -15.36 37.62
N THR A 419 -12.34 -16.32 37.34
CA THR A 419 -13.79 -16.46 37.67
C THR A 419 -14.60 -16.97 36.47
N ASP A 420 -15.52 -17.91 36.72
CA ASP A 420 -16.78 -18.33 36.03
C ASP A 420 -16.94 -18.24 34.49
N SER A 421 -15.86 -17.93 33.76
CA SER A 421 -15.86 -17.60 32.34
C SER A 421 -15.70 -18.85 31.48
N GLY A 422 -15.11 -19.92 32.04
CA GLY A 422 -14.98 -21.22 31.37
C GLY A 422 -16.32 -21.94 31.18
N LYS A 423 -17.29 -21.73 32.07
CA LYS A 423 -18.67 -22.20 31.85
C LYS A 423 -19.39 -21.32 30.82
N LYS A 424 -19.21 -20.00 30.88
CA LYS A 424 -19.81 -19.06 29.92
C LYS A 424 -19.28 -19.21 28.48
N LEU A 425 -18.04 -19.67 28.29
CA LEU A 425 -17.48 -19.95 26.97
C LEU A 425 -18.11 -21.20 26.33
N ASN A 426 -18.31 -22.28 27.11
CA ASN A 426 -19.06 -23.45 26.64
C ASN A 426 -20.55 -23.11 26.38
N ASP A 427 -21.12 -22.18 27.16
CA ASP A 427 -22.48 -21.69 26.94
C ASP A 427 -22.56 -20.77 25.70
N MET A 428 -21.54 -19.95 25.42
CA MET A 428 -21.43 -19.16 24.18
C MET A 428 -21.23 -20.03 22.95
N GLU A 429 -20.46 -21.12 23.03
CA GLU A 429 -20.28 -22.08 21.95
C GLU A 429 -21.60 -22.81 21.62
N LYS A 430 -22.42 -23.09 22.64
CA LYS A 430 -23.81 -23.56 22.46
C LYS A 430 -24.71 -22.52 21.82
N VAL A 431 -24.62 -21.26 22.22
CA VAL A 431 -25.43 -20.17 21.66
C VAL A 431 -25.07 -19.89 20.21
N VAL A 432 -23.78 -19.82 19.86
CA VAL A 432 -23.30 -19.59 18.48
C VAL A 432 -23.68 -20.74 17.54
N ASN A 433 -23.65 -21.99 18.02
CA ASN A 433 -24.10 -23.15 17.25
C ASN A 433 -25.65 -23.28 17.17
N GLN A 434 -26.40 -22.48 17.94
CA GLN A 434 -27.87 -22.47 17.94
C GLN A 434 -28.48 -21.23 17.28
N THR A 435 -27.74 -20.14 17.10
CA THR A 435 -28.25 -18.88 16.51
C THR A 435 -27.87 -18.66 15.05
N VAL A 436 -27.10 -19.56 14.43
CA VAL A 436 -26.94 -19.59 12.97
C VAL A 436 -27.91 -20.63 12.41
N PRO A 437 -28.98 -20.24 11.68
CA PRO A 437 -29.72 -21.21 10.89
C PRO A 437 -28.75 -21.77 9.85
N VAL A 438 -28.53 -23.08 9.88
CA VAL A 438 -27.98 -23.80 8.74
C VAL A 438 -29.00 -23.66 7.62
N VAL A 439 -28.78 -22.73 6.70
CA VAL A 439 -29.52 -22.68 5.45
C VAL A 439 -28.88 -23.73 4.55
N ALA A 440 -29.64 -24.80 4.33
CA ALA A 440 -29.35 -25.86 3.37
C ALA A 440 -29.47 -25.38 1.93
#